data_AF-K0NNY0-F1
#
_entry.id   AF-K0NNY0-F1
#
_cell.length_a   1.000
_cell.length_b   1.000
_cell.length_c   1.000
_cell.angle_alpha   90.00
_cell.angle_beta   90.00
_cell.angle_gamma   90.00
#
_symmetry.space_group_name_H-M   'P 1'
#
loop_
_entity.id
_entity.type
_entity.pdbx_description
1 polymer ?
#
loop_
_entity_poly.entity_id
_entity_poly.type
_entity_poly.pdbx_seq_one_letter_code
_entity_poly.pdbx_strand_id
1 'polypeptide(L)'
;MFRKKNTAGVDSNEIRAILDEKKAKMKLSLKACAHCSLCAESCFLFMSRDKDPKYMPSYKLLNSVGVLYKRKGNVDKLDLGEIRDIVWERCVLCTRCYCPMGIDIPEMISLARRICRSQGVYPQYDKE
;
A
#
# COMPACT_ATOMS: atom_id res chain seq x y z
N MET A 1 -16.96 13.12 -8.96
CA MET A 1 -16.16 14.24 -8.42
C MET A 1 -14.84 14.28 -9.19
N PHE A 2 -14.65 15.25 -10.10
CA PHE A 2 -13.39 15.40 -10.84
C PHE A 2 -12.40 16.19 -9.98
N ARG A 3 -11.37 15.52 -9.42
CA ARG A 3 -10.27 16.19 -8.69
C ARG A 3 -9.16 16.57 -9.67
N LYS A 4 -8.61 17.79 -9.54
CA LYS A 4 -7.43 18.23 -10.29
C LYS A 4 -6.20 17.47 -9.81
N LYS A 5 -5.54 16.72 -10.70
CA LYS A 5 -4.32 15.97 -10.37
C LYS A 5 -3.11 16.90 -10.26
N ASN A 6 -2.30 16.72 -9.22
CA ASN A 6 -1.02 17.40 -9.04
C ASN A 6 0.15 16.40 -9.17
N THR A 7 0.67 16.26 -10.39
CA THR A 7 1.76 15.34 -10.72
C THR A 7 3.14 16.00 -10.68
N ALA A 8 3.25 17.25 -10.24
CA ALA A 8 4.53 17.96 -10.22
C ALA A 8 5.54 17.24 -9.31
N GLY A 9 6.70 16.84 -9.83
CA GLY A 9 7.72 16.12 -9.05
C GLY A 9 7.39 14.64 -8.77
N VAL A 10 6.40 14.05 -9.45
CA VAL A 10 6.15 12.60 -9.43
C VAL A 10 6.72 12.00 -10.72
N ASP A 11 7.66 11.05 -10.57
CA ASP A 11 8.23 10.28 -11.68
C ASP A 11 7.49 8.96 -11.88
N SER A 12 6.44 9.00 -12.71
CA SER A 12 5.65 7.82 -13.07
C SER A 12 6.47 6.72 -13.76
N ASN A 13 7.56 7.06 -14.46
CA ASN A 13 8.38 6.08 -15.16
C ASN A 13 9.22 5.28 -14.17
N GLU A 14 9.81 5.95 -13.18
CA GLU A 14 10.54 5.29 -12.10
C GLU A 14 9.61 4.40 -11.26
N ILE A 15 8.42 4.90 -10.90
CA ILE A 15 7.40 4.08 -10.20
C ILE A 15 7.10 2.81 -11.01
N ARG A 16 6.90 2.96 -12.33
CA ARG A 16 6.61 1.83 -13.21
C ARG A 16 7.77 0.85 -13.29
N ALA A 17 9.01 1.33 -13.36
CA ALA A 17 10.20 0.48 -13.37
C ALA A 17 10.28 -0.39 -12.11
N ILE A 18 10.09 0.21 -10.93
CA ILE A 18 10.07 -0.52 -9.64
C ILE A 18 8.91 -1.52 -9.58
N LEU A 19 7.73 -1.16 -10.08
CA LEU A 19 6.57 -2.07 -10.15
C LEU A 19 6.84 -3.26 -11.08
N ASP A 20 7.55 -3.04 -12.20
CA ASP A 20 7.83 -4.07 -13.19
C ASP A 20 8.78 -5.15 -12.64
N GLU A 21 9.68 -4.83 -11.71
CA GLU A 21 10.56 -5.81 -11.02
C GLU A 21 9.79 -6.91 -10.26
N LYS A 22 8.58 -6.60 -9.77
CA LYS A 22 7.75 -7.52 -8.95
C LYS A 22 6.38 -7.79 -9.57
N LYS A 23 6.24 -7.50 -10.87
CA LYS A 23 4.97 -7.52 -11.60
C LYS A 23 4.19 -8.83 -11.48
N ALA A 24 4.88 -9.97 -11.63
CA ALA A 24 4.24 -11.29 -11.59
C ALA A 24 3.66 -11.58 -10.20
N LYS A 25 4.46 -11.39 -9.14
CA LYS A 25 4.02 -11.58 -7.75
C LYS A 25 2.87 -10.65 -7.40
N MET A 26 2.98 -9.36 -7.72
CA MET A 26 1.93 -8.38 -7.46
C MET A 26 0.63 -8.69 -8.21
N LYS A 27 0.71 -9.05 -9.50
CA LYS A 27 -0.46 -9.46 -10.29
C LYS A 27 -1.16 -10.66 -9.67
N LEU A 28 -0.38 -11.66 -9.24
CA LEU A 28 -0.90 -12.85 -8.57
C LEU A 28 -1.55 -12.49 -7.23
N SER A 29 -0.85 -11.75 -6.36
CA SER A 29 -1.34 -11.32 -5.05
C SER A 29 -2.63 -10.52 -5.14
N LEU A 30 -2.72 -9.56 -6.06
CA LEU A 30 -3.92 -8.74 -6.25
C LEU A 30 -5.09 -9.54 -6.84
N LYS A 31 -4.83 -10.53 -7.69
CA LYS A 31 -5.86 -11.44 -8.21
C LYS A 31 -6.33 -12.47 -7.18
N ALA A 32 -5.43 -12.94 -6.32
CA ALA A 32 -5.73 -13.95 -5.30
C ALA A 32 -6.53 -13.41 -4.12
N CYS A 33 -6.56 -12.09 -3.92
CA CYS A 33 -7.29 -11.49 -2.81
C CYS A 33 -8.82 -11.65 -3.02
N ALA A 34 -9.43 -12.59 -2.30
CA ALA A 34 -10.87 -12.87 -2.38
C ALA A 34 -11.75 -11.91 -1.54
N HIS A 35 -11.17 -10.83 -0.98
CA HIS A 35 -11.88 -9.91 -0.08
C HIS A 35 -12.57 -10.59 1.12
N CYS A 36 -12.05 -11.74 1.57
CA CYS A 36 -12.64 -12.58 2.61
C CYS A 36 -12.40 -12.11 4.05
N SER A 37 -11.61 -11.06 4.26
CA SER A 37 -11.25 -10.52 5.58
C SER A 37 -10.52 -11.46 6.54
N LEU A 38 -10.17 -12.68 6.14
CA LEU A 38 -9.46 -13.66 7.00
C LEU A 38 -8.07 -13.19 7.50
N CYS A 39 -7.49 -12.18 6.87
CA CYS A 39 -6.24 -11.57 7.33
C CYS A 39 -6.43 -10.55 8.48
N ALA A 40 -7.66 -10.14 8.80
CA ALA A 40 -7.92 -8.99 9.67
C ALA A 40 -7.34 -9.16 11.08
N GLU A 41 -7.68 -10.25 11.77
CA GLU A 41 -7.28 -10.48 13.16
C GLU A 41 -5.78 -10.76 13.33
N SER A 42 -5.07 -11.06 12.23
CA SER A 42 -3.60 -11.20 12.26
C SER A 42 -2.88 -9.85 12.46
N CYS A 43 -3.57 -8.72 12.30
CA CYS A 43 -2.98 -7.39 12.47
C CYS A 43 -3.30 -6.81 13.85
N PHE A 44 -2.26 -6.63 14.67
CA PHE A 44 -2.45 -6.04 16.00
C PHE A 44 -3.02 -4.60 15.94
N LEU A 45 -2.69 -3.82 14.90
CA LEU A 45 -3.24 -2.47 14.72
C LEU A 45 -4.73 -2.50 14.36
N PHE A 46 -5.21 -3.54 13.69
CA PHE A 46 -6.65 -3.72 13.49
C PHE A 46 -7.33 -4.04 14.82
N MET A 47 -6.74 -4.95 15.60
CA MET A 47 -7.28 -5.35 16.91
C MET A 47 -7.25 -4.22 17.95
N SER A 48 -6.23 -3.36 17.94
CA SER A 48 -6.07 -2.27 18.92
C SER A 48 -6.71 -0.94 18.51
N ARG A 49 -7.30 -0.85 17.32
CA ARG A 49 -7.94 0.37 16.80
C ARG A 49 -9.41 0.12 16.48
N ASP A 50 -10.11 -0.47 17.44
CA ASP A 50 -11.55 -0.74 17.40
C ASP A 50 -12.00 -1.51 16.15
N LYS A 51 -11.13 -2.38 15.62
CA LYS A 51 -11.39 -3.17 14.40
C LYS A 51 -11.76 -2.28 13.20
N ASP A 52 -11.22 -1.07 13.13
CA ASP A 52 -11.41 -0.18 11.99
C ASP A 52 -10.81 -0.82 10.71
N PRO A 53 -11.62 -1.05 9.66
CA PRO A 53 -11.19 -1.71 8.41
C PRO A 53 -9.98 -1.06 7.74
N LYS A 54 -9.70 0.23 7.97
CA LYS A 54 -8.52 0.91 7.40
C LYS A 54 -7.19 0.31 7.89
N TYR A 55 -7.20 -0.41 9.00
CA TYR A 55 -6.03 -1.13 9.53
C TYR A 55 -5.95 -2.59 9.07
N MET A 56 -6.95 -3.11 8.35
CA MET A 56 -6.94 -4.48 7.84
C MET A 56 -5.77 -4.71 6.86
N PRO A 57 -5.04 -5.84 6.92
CA PRO A 57 -3.94 -6.10 5.99
C PRO A 57 -4.33 -6.05 4.50
N SER A 58 -5.48 -6.62 4.13
CA SER A 58 -5.99 -6.56 2.75
C SER A 58 -6.31 -5.13 2.33
N TYR A 59 -6.89 -4.30 3.21
CA TYR A 59 -7.13 -2.89 2.94
C TYR A 59 -5.81 -2.17 2.62
N LYS A 60 -4.77 -2.40 3.42
CA LYS A 60 -3.45 -1.80 3.21
C LYS A 60 -2.85 -2.22 1.88
N LEU A 61 -2.88 -3.52 1.55
CA LEU A 61 -2.41 -4.05 0.26
C LEU A 61 -3.11 -3.36 -0.93
N LEU A 62 -4.44 -3.35 -0.91
CA LEU A 62 -5.26 -2.90 -2.03
C LEU A 62 -5.19 -1.38 -2.23
N ASN A 63 -5.11 -0.61 -1.15
CA ASN A 63 -5.10 0.85 -1.17
C ASN A 63 -3.69 1.47 -1.17
N SER A 64 -2.63 0.66 -1.08
CA SER A 64 -1.24 1.12 -1.28
C SER A 64 -0.70 0.67 -2.65
N VAL A 65 0.05 -0.43 -2.68
CA VAL A 65 0.63 -0.97 -3.93
C VAL A 65 -0.44 -1.35 -4.94
N GLY A 66 -1.64 -1.75 -4.50
CA GLY A 66 -2.76 -2.03 -5.40
C GLY A 66 -3.20 -0.81 -6.21
N VAL A 67 -3.16 0.40 -5.63
CA VAL A 67 -3.45 1.66 -6.34
C VAL A 67 -2.35 1.96 -7.34
N LEU A 68 -1.09 1.86 -6.92
CA LEU A 68 0.09 2.06 -7.78
C LEU A 68 0.04 1.13 -9.00
N TYR A 69 -0.28 -0.14 -8.78
CA TYR A 69 -0.40 -1.14 -9.84
C TYR A 69 -1.54 -0.84 -10.82
N LYS A 70 -2.75 -0.63 -10.29
CA LYS A 70 -3.95 -0.39 -11.12
C LYS A 70 -3.79 0.86 -11.98
N ARG A 71 -3.12 1.89 -11.46
CA ARG A 71 -2.84 3.15 -12.17
C ARG A 71 -1.58 3.11 -13.02
N LYS A 72 -0.84 1.98 -13.02
CA LYS A 72 0.44 1.81 -13.74
C LYS A 72 1.45 2.93 -13.40
N GLY A 73 1.51 3.31 -12.14
CA GLY A 73 2.35 4.41 -11.66
C GLY A 73 1.80 5.82 -11.91
N ASN A 74 0.68 6.00 -12.62
CA ASN A 74 0.08 7.32 -12.86
C ASN A 74 -0.69 7.86 -11.65
N VAL A 75 0.07 8.23 -10.61
CA VAL A 75 -0.42 8.79 -9.35
C VAL A 75 -0.01 10.26 -9.20
N ASP A 76 -0.73 10.98 -8.34
CA ASP A 76 -0.41 12.36 -7.97
C ASP A 76 0.13 12.45 -6.52
N LYS A 77 0.52 13.65 -6.07
CA LYS A 77 1.05 13.85 -4.71
C LYS A 77 0.08 13.45 -3.60
N LEU A 78 -1.21 13.63 -3.84
CA LEU A 78 -2.25 13.31 -2.86
C LEU A 78 -2.41 11.79 -2.75
N ASP A 79 -2.40 11.08 -3.87
CA ASP A 79 -2.36 9.61 -3.87
C ASP A 79 -1.14 9.10 -3.10
N LEU A 80 0.05 9.66 -3.33
CA LEU A 80 1.27 9.28 -2.61
C LEU A 80 1.19 9.62 -1.12
N GLY A 81 0.53 10.71 -0.74
CA GLY A 81 0.26 11.07 0.65
C GLY A 81 -0.69 10.09 1.34
N GLU A 82 -1.74 9.65 0.67
CA GLU A 82 -2.67 8.62 1.17
C GLU A 82 -1.94 7.27 1.32
N ILE A 83 -1.13 6.89 0.32
CA ILE A 83 -0.31 5.68 0.36
C ILE A 83 0.68 5.74 1.52
N ARG A 84 1.37 6.88 1.73
CA ARG A 84 2.28 7.10 2.86
C ARG A 84 1.59 6.82 4.19
N ASP A 85 0.41 7.40 4.40
CA ASP A 85 -0.33 7.23 5.65
C ASP A 85 -0.74 5.75 5.85
N ILE A 86 -1.06 5.02 4.77
CA ILE A 86 -1.33 3.58 4.84
C ILE A 86 -0.08 2.78 5.23
N VAL A 87 1.06 3.06 4.59
CA VAL A 87 2.26 2.22 4.70
C VAL A 87 3.12 2.53 5.93
N TRP A 88 2.93 3.69 6.59
CA TRP A 88 3.65 4.07 7.81
C TRP A 88 2.74 4.29 9.02
N GLU A 89 1.68 5.11 8.92
CA GLU A 89 0.81 5.38 10.09
C GLU A 89 -0.06 4.18 10.44
N ARG A 90 -0.58 3.49 9.42
CA ARG A 90 -1.47 2.34 9.63
C ARG A 90 -0.71 1.02 9.67
N CYS A 91 0.59 1.01 9.36
CA CYS A 91 1.37 -0.21 9.28
C CYS A 91 2.79 0.02 9.80
N VAL A 92 3.17 -0.70 10.86
CA VAL A 92 4.56 -0.72 11.35
C VAL A 92 5.45 -1.73 10.62
N LEU A 93 4.90 -2.50 9.67
CA LEU A 93 5.57 -3.59 8.96
C LEU A 93 6.16 -4.66 9.91
N CYS A 94 5.37 -5.11 10.89
CA CYS A 94 5.79 -6.13 11.86
C CYS A 94 5.86 -7.56 11.29
N THR A 95 5.56 -7.75 10.00
CA THR A 95 5.56 -9.03 9.26
C THR A 95 4.66 -10.14 9.81
N ARG A 96 3.86 -9.90 10.87
CA ARG A 96 2.98 -10.91 11.50
C ARG A 96 1.69 -11.21 10.74
N CYS A 97 1.27 -10.34 9.83
CA CYS A 97 0.00 -10.56 9.14
C CYS A 97 0.08 -11.78 8.22
N TYR A 98 -0.99 -12.57 8.21
CA TYR A 98 -1.08 -13.80 7.44
C TYR A 98 -2.30 -13.76 6.52
N CYS A 99 -2.16 -14.34 5.32
CA CYS A 99 -3.26 -14.51 4.39
C CYS A 99 -3.36 -16.00 3.98
N PRO A 100 -4.52 -16.64 4.18
CA PRO A 100 -4.71 -18.05 3.81
C PRO A 100 -4.64 -18.29 2.29
N MET A 101 -4.76 -17.24 1.48
CA MET A 101 -4.57 -17.30 0.02
C MET A 101 -3.09 -17.25 -0.40
N GLY A 102 -2.15 -17.30 0.56
CA GLY A 102 -0.71 -17.24 0.29
C GLY A 102 -0.19 -15.86 -0.12
N ILE A 103 -0.95 -14.79 0.14
CA ILE A 103 -0.53 -13.44 -0.20
C ILE A 103 0.48 -12.94 0.85
N ASP A 104 1.68 -12.63 0.38
CA ASP A 104 2.72 -11.97 1.15
C ASP A 104 2.45 -10.47 1.26
N ILE A 105 1.55 -10.10 2.18
CA ILE A 105 1.18 -8.71 2.43
C ILE A 105 2.40 -7.88 2.89
N PRO A 106 3.27 -8.37 3.80
CA PRO A 106 4.45 -7.61 4.20
C PRO A 106 5.36 -7.22 3.03
N GLU A 107 5.67 -8.12 2.10
CA GLU A 107 6.48 -7.75 0.92
C GLU A 107 5.78 -6.69 0.07
N MET A 108 4.46 -6.80 -0.11
CA MET A 108 3.70 -5.82 -0.89
C MET A 108 3.68 -4.42 -0.25
N ILE A 109 3.58 -4.33 1.08
CA ILE A 109 3.72 -3.05 1.80
C ILE A 109 5.15 -2.52 1.71
N SER A 110 6.15 -3.40 1.81
CA SER A 110 7.57 -3.01 1.64
C SER A 110 7.83 -2.41 0.26
N LEU A 111 7.25 -2.99 -0.80
CA LEU A 111 7.32 -2.45 -2.16
C LEU A 111 6.69 -1.06 -2.27
N ALA A 112 5.51 -0.84 -1.67
CA ALA A 112 4.90 0.48 -1.64
C ALA A 112 5.77 1.52 -0.88
N ARG A 113 6.41 1.14 0.23
CA ARG A 113 7.37 2.00 0.93
C ARG A 113 8.57 2.35 0.05
N ARG A 114 9.13 1.38 -0.70
CA ARG A 114 10.23 1.61 -1.64
C ARG A 114 9.84 2.62 -2.72
N ILE A 115 8.65 2.48 -3.30
CA ILE A 115 8.12 3.41 -4.29
C ILE A 115 7.96 4.81 -3.69
N CYS A 116 7.36 4.94 -2.51
CA CYS A 116 7.23 6.24 -1.84
C CYS A 116 8.59 6.92 -1.65
N ARG A 117 9.61 6.17 -1.17
CA ARG A 117 10.96 6.72 -0.99
C ARG A 117 11.60 7.19 -2.29
N SER A 118 11.40 6.48 -3.40
CA SER A 118 11.94 6.92 -4.71
C SER A 118 11.30 8.24 -5.16
N GLN A 119 10.06 8.49 -4.76
CA GLN A 119 9.36 9.76 -5.00
C GLN A 119 9.63 10.84 -3.93
N GLY A 120 10.62 10.64 -3.05
CA GLY A 120 10.91 11.57 -1.95
C GLY A 120 9.82 11.65 -0.87
N VAL A 121 8.94 10.65 -0.80
CA VAL A 121 7.87 10.56 0.19
C VAL A 121 8.29 9.66 1.35
N TYR A 122 8.33 10.24 2.54
CA TYR A 122 8.79 9.62 3.79
C TYR A 122 7.72 9.68 4.87
N PRO A 123 7.83 8.91 5.96
CA PRO A 123 6.98 9.08 7.14
C PRO A 123 7.02 10.53 7.63
N GLN A 124 5.90 11.02 8.16
CA GLN A 124 5.84 12.34 8.80
C GLN A 124 5.62 12.13 10.29
N TYR A 125 6.58 12.56 11.10
CA TYR A 125 6.54 12.40 12.55
C TYR A 125 5.90 13.60 13.26
N ASP A 126 5.76 14.73 12.56
CA ASP A 126 5.32 16.02 13.11
C ASP A 126 3.79 16.22 13.07
N LYS A 127 3.03 15.12 12.96
CA LYS A 127 1.56 15.16 12.98
C LYS A 127 1.08 14.82 14.38
N GLU A 128 0.80 15.85 15.16
CA GLU A 128 0.05 15.76 16.42
C GLU A 128 -1.47 15.70 16.15
#